data_AF-A0A088QI78-F1
#
_entry.id   AF-A0A088QI78-F1
#
_cell.length_a   1.000
_cell.length_b   1.000
_cell.length_c   1.000
_cell.angle_alpha   90.00
_cell.angle_beta   90.00
_cell.angle_gamma   90.00
#
_symmetry.space_group_name_H-M   'P 1'
#
loop_
_entity.id
_entity.type
_entity.pdbx_description
1 polymer ?
#
loop_
_entity_poly.entity_id
_entity_poly.type
_entity_poly.pdbx_seq_one_letter_code
_entity_poly.pdbx_strand_id
1 'polypeptide(L)'
;MDFLGRIRKLDSSLQRGLDNSFARVFGGKVVPNELEECLKQEIEDFLMQDANGQYLAPNDFRIGISAADYKNLSASEPNLPNQLADRMTRYCRNNGWGFTGTISVHLQAVESLHTGQLKTASTFTEDTVSTSEFVPFDDSADDANTDAAPSQSDDEPQAAETSAAYHPQPEAEQFPTASRPAPTADPEAATELSNSAVDEDQSQEKTITLLLQDGSSRVFEVRHGSNIIGRGTASDFRLPDTGVSRQHAEITWDGQDAVLVDLHSTNGTIVNGEPIDNWLLADGDEISLGHSVLEVQIR
;
A
#
# COMPACT_ATOMS: atom_id res chain seq x y z
N MET A 1 -17.98 -22.33 -0.57
CA MET A 1 -18.52 -21.35 0.40
C MET A 1 -18.29 -20.00 -0.24
N ASP A 2 -19.36 -19.49 -0.83
CA ASP A 2 -19.29 -18.63 -1.99
C ASP A 2 -18.99 -17.17 -1.61
N PHE A 3 -17.73 -16.76 -1.80
CA PHE A 3 -17.31 -15.35 -1.89
C PHE A 3 -18.20 -14.56 -2.87
N LEU A 4 -18.67 -15.22 -3.93
CA LEU A 4 -19.64 -14.76 -4.92
C LEU A 4 -21.01 -14.32 -4.35
N GLY A 5 -21.40 -14.79 -3.17
CA GLY A 5 -22.65 -14.38 -2.52
C GLY A 5 -22.59 -12.95 -1.94
N ARG A 6 -21.39 -12.47 -1.59
CA ARG A 6 -21.18 -11.11 -1.05
C ARG A 6 -20.94 -10.08 -2.17
N ILE A 7 -20.47 -10.53 -3.34
CA ILE A 7 -20.23 -9.71 -4.53
C ILE A 7 -21.54 -9.23 -5.19
N ARG A 8 -22.68 -9.94 -5.04
CA ARG A 8 -23.97 -9.40 -5.54
C ARG A 8 -24.47 -8.16 -4.80
N LYS A 9 -23.89 -7.83 -3.64
CA LYS A 9 -24.16 -6.57 -2.93
C LYS A 9 -23.33 -5.39 -3.50
N LEU A 10 -22.33 -5.70 -4.33
CA LEU A 10 -21.37 -4.78 -4.93
C LEU A 10 -22.01 -3.93 -6.05
N ASP A 11 -23.00 -4.48 -6.77
CA ASP A 11 -23.76 -3.76 -7.81
C ASP A 11 -24.53 -2.57 -7.24
N SER A 12 -25.09 -2.72 -6.04
CA SER A 12 -25.77 -1.64 -5.31
C SER A 12 -24.83 -0.61 -4.65
N SER A 13 -23.53 -0.91 -4.56
CA SER A 13 -22.49 -0.01 -4.06
C SER A 13 -21.87 0.81 -5.21
N LEU A 14 -21.72 0.18 -6.39
CA LEU A 14 -21.28 0.83 -7.63
C LEU A 14 -22.28 1.90 -8.08
N GLN A 15 -23.59 1.63 -8.00
CA GLN A 15 -24.63 2.61 -8.31
C GLN A 15 -24.76 3.73 -7.26
N ARG A 16 -24.37 3.50 -6.00
CA ARG A 16 -24.38 4.54 -4.96
C ARG A 16 -23.16 5.45 -4.99
N GLY A 17 -22.02 4.98 -5.51
CA GLY A 17 -20.78 5.75 -5.60
C GLY A 17 -20.77 6.82 -6.69
N LEU A 18 -21.57 6.64 -7.75
CA LEU A 18 -21.61 7.54 -8.92
C LEU A 18 -22.47 8.79 -8.71
N ASP A 19 -23.52 8.71 -7.88
CA ASP A 19 -24.47 9.83 -7.71
C ASP A 19 -24.06 10.86 -6.64
N ASN A 20 -23.05 10.57 -5.80
CA ASN A 20 -22.74 11.44 -4.66
C ASN A 20 -21.24 11.69 -4.38
N SER A 21 -20.35 11.44 -5.34
CA SER A 21 -18.92 11.74 -5.19
C SER A 21 -18.69 13.26 -5.37
N PHE A 22 -18.57 13.95 -4.23
CA PHE A 22 -18.20 15.37 -4.16
C PHE A 22 -16.85 15.59 -4.83
N ALA A 23 -16.79 16.53 -5.78
CA ALA A 23 -15.53 16.97 -6.35
C ALA A 23 -14.68 17.65 -5.26
N ARG A 24 -13.47 17.14 -5.01
CA ARG A 24 -12.51 17.81 -4.12
C ARG A 24 -11.90 18.98 -4.88
N VAL A 25 -11.89 20.17 -4.26
CA VAL A 25 -11.43 21.41 -4.90
C VAL A 25 -10.09 21.83 -4.29
N PHE A 26 -9.08 21.91 -5.14
CA PHE A 26 -7.74 22.37 -4.78
C PHE A 26 -7.50 23.80 -5.27
N GLY A 27 -6.58 24.50 -4.60
CA GLY A 27 -6.33 25.94 -4.83
C GLY A 27 -5.58 26.27 -6.12
N GLY A 28 -5.65 25.43 -7.16
CA GLY A 28 -4.84 25.56 -8.37
C GLY A 28 -5.02 24.40 -9.35
N LYS A 29 -3.93 24.04 -10.04
CA LYS A 29 -3.88 22.83 -10.86
C LYS A 29 -3.74 21.62 -9.95
N VAL A 30 -4.29 20.48 -10.37
CA VAL A 30 -4.07 19.22 -9.65
C VAL A 30 -2.59 18.86 -9.70
N VAL A 31 -2.00 18.58 -8.54
CA VAL A 31 -0.61 18.12 -8.43
C VAL A 31 -0.55 16.64 -8.03
N PRO A 32 0.52 15.90 -8.39
CA PRO A 32 0.66 14.48 -8.06
C PRO A 32 0.42 14.13 -6.58
N ASN A 33 0.93 14.97 -5.67
CA ASN A 33 0.73 14.77 -4.23
C ASN A 33 -0.74 14.82 -3.82
N GLU A 34 -1.56 15.65 -4.47
CA GLU A 34 -3.01 15.70 -4.19
C GLU A 34 -3.71 14.41 -4.62
N LEU A 35 -3.31 13.81 -5.75
CA LEU A 35 -3.83 12.52 -6.20
C LEU A 35 -3.48 11.41 -5.21
N GLU A 36 -2.24 11.38 -4.74
CA GLU A 36 -1.78 10.40 -3.76
C GLU A 36 -2.58 10.49 -2.46
N GLU A 37 -2.74 11.69 -1.88
CA GLU A 37 -3.52 11.89 -0.67
C GLU A 37 -5.01 11.55 -0.86
N CYS A 38 -5.54 11.75 -2.08
CA CYS A 38 -6.89 11.30 -2.39
C CYS A 38 -7.02 9.78 -2.44
N LEU A 39 -6.02 9.09 -2.97
CA LEU A 39 -6.00 7.63 -3.01
C LEU A 39 -5.82 7.02 -1.61
N LYS A 40 -4.93 7.58 -0.77
CA LYS A 40 -4.79 7.14 0.62
C LYS A 40 -6.11 7.24 1.38
N GLN A 41 -6.78 8.40 1.29
CA GLN A 41 -8.09 8.58 1.92
C GLN A 41 -9.13 7.60 1.39
N GLU A 42 -9.18 7.38 0.07
CA GLU A 42 -10.10 6.42 -0.54
C GLU A 42 -9.83 4.99 -0.06
N ILE A 43 -8.56 4.58 0.10
CA ILE A 43 -8.22 3.28 0.67
C ILE A 43 -8.78 3.16 2.09
N GLU A 44 -8.47 4.12 2.95
CA GLU A 44 -8.88 4.12 4.35
C GLU A 44 -10.41 4.09 4.51
N ASP A 45 -11.12 4.88 3.70
CA ASP A 45 -12.58 5.00 3.73
C ASP A 45 -13.28 3.69 3.32
N PHE A 46 -12.64 2.89 2.47
CA PHE A 46 -13.21 1.66 1.91
C PHE A 46 -12.53 0.36 2.39
N LEU A 47 -11.71 0.41 3.43
CA LEU A 47 -11.13 -0.79 4.05
C LEU A 47 -12.24 -1.77 4.48
N MET A 48 -12.10 -3.03 4.06
CA MET A 48 -13.00 -4.11 4.46
C MET A 48 -12.27 -5.10 5.37
N GLN A 49 -12.97 -5.66 6.35
CA GLN A 49 -12.41 -6.74 7.17
C GLN A 49 -12.90 -8.10 6.66
N ASP A 50 -11.97 -9.02 6.44
CA ASP A 50 -12.28 -10.38 6.05
C ASP A 50 -12.76 -11.25 7.24
N ALA A 51 -13.06 -12.52 7.01
CA ALA A 51 -13.52 -13.42 8.06
C ALA A 51 -12.45 -13.73 9.13
N ASN A 52 -11.17 -13.49 8.83
CA ASN A 52 -10.03 -13.74 9.70
C ASN A 52 -9.61 -12.49 10.49
N GLY A 53 -10.29 -11.36 10.26
CA GLY A 53 -9.96 -10.08 10.89
C GLY A 53 -8.90 -9.28 10.13
N GLN A 54 -8.45 -9.74 8.96
CA GLN A 54 -7.48 -9.02 8.13
C GLN A 54 -8.18 -7.91 7.34
N TYR A 55 -7.55 -6.73 7.30
CA TYR A 55 -8.02 -5.62 6.49
C TYR A 55 -7.64 -5.81 5.02
N LEU A 56 -8.60 -5.58 4.14
CA LEU A 56 -8.51 -5.64 2.69
C LEU A 56 -8.78 -4.24 2.12
N ALA A 57 -7.81 -3.70 1.41
CA ALA A 57 -7.90 -2.47 0.67
C ALA A 57 -8.48 -2.71 -0.74
N PRO A 58 -9.18 -1.73 -1.31
CA PRO A 58 -9.53 -1.76 -2.73
C PRO A 58 -8.26 -1.71 -3.61
N ASN A 59 -8.38 -2.17 -4.85
CA ASN A 59 -7.24 -2.33 -5.74
C ASN A 59 -7.45 -1.82 -7.17
N ASP A 60 -8.65 -1.42 -7.58
CA ASP A 60 -8.87 -0.70 -8.85
C ASP A 60 -9.36 0.71 -8.58
N PHE A 61 -8.54 1.72 -8.89
CA PHE A 61 -8.82 3.13 -8.64
C PHE A 61 -9.03 3.91 -9.93
N ARG A 62 -10.11 4.69 -9.98
CA ARG A 62 -10.40 5.61 -11.09
C ARG A 62 -10.46 7.02 -10.56
N ILE A 63 -9.61 7.90 -11.10
CA ILE A 63 -9.57 9.30 -10.76
C ILE A 63 -9.98 10.14 -11.96
N GLY A 64 -11.14 10.78 -11.85
CA GLY A 64 -11.59 11.80 -12.79
C GLY A 64 -10.97 13.15 -12.46
N ILE A 65 -10.35 13.79 -13.45
CA ILE A 65 -9.74 15.12 -13.36
C ILE A 65 -10.21 16.00 -14.51
N SER A 66 -10.02 17.32 -14.41
CA SER A 66 -10.35 18.22 -15.52
C SER A 66 -9.50 17.91 -16.78
N ALA A 67 -10.03 18.20 -17.97
CA ALA A 67 -9.27 18.02 -19.22
C ALA A 67 -7.95 18.83 -19.25
N ALA A 68 -7.94 20.00 -18.59
CA ALA A 68 -6.73 20.82 -18.47
C ALA A 68 -5.67 20.18 -17.57
N ASP A 69 -6.08 19.61 -16.44
CA ASP A 69 -5.17 18.90 -15.52
C ASP A 69 -4.68 17.60 -16.13
N TYR A 70 -5.56 16.84 -16.81
CA TYR A 70 -5.18 15.62 -17.53
C TYR A 70 -4.06 15.89 -18.53
N LYS A 71 -4.22 16.91 -19.38
CA LYS A 71 -3.21 17.28 -20.37
C LYS A 71 -1.92 17.76 -19.72
N ASN A 72 -2.00 18.44 -18.58
CA ASN A 72 -0.82 18.90 -17.85
C ASN A 72 -0.04 17.72 -17.24
N LEU A 73 -0.73 16.85 -16.49
CA LEU A 73 -0.12 15.72 -15.79
C LEU A 73 0.44 14.67 -16.76
N SER A 74 -0.30 14.33 -17.82
CA SER A 74 0.18 13.37 -18.83
C SER A 74 1.39 13.90 -19.61
N ALA A 75 1.54 15.21 -19.76
CA ALA A 75 2.69 15.83 -20.41
C ALA A 75 3.90 15.97 -19.47
N SER A 76 3.68 16.26 -18.18
CA SER A 76 4.77 16.42 -17.21
C SER A 76 5.29 15.09 -16.69
N GLU A 77 4.40 14.13 -16.40
CA GLU A 77 4.71 12.86 -15.75
C GLU A 77 3.94 11.70 -16.43
N PRO A 78 4.41 11.21 -17.60
CA PRO A 78 3.70 10.18 -18.36
C PRO A 78 3.48 8.86 -17.60
N ASN A 79 4.36 8.53 -16.65
CA ASN A 79 4.31 7.30 -15.85
C ASN A 79 3.60 7.49 -14.50
N LEU A 80 2.98 8.64 -14.25
CA LEU A 80 2.34 8.96 -12.97
C LEU A 80 1.34 7.89 -12.48
N PRO A 81 0.45 7.31 -13.32
CA PRO A 81 -0.46 6.26 -12.87
C PRO A 81 0.25 5.04 -12.27
N ASN A 82 1.33 4.56 -12.91
CA ASN A 82 2.12 3.44 -12.40
C ASN A 82 2.83 3.82 -11.09
N GLN A 83 3.38 5.04 -11.00
CA GLN A 83 4.01 5.52 -9.77
C GLN A 83 3.01 5.60 -8.61
N LEU A 84 1.78 6.05 -8.85
CA LEU A 84 0.71 6.08 -7.84
C LEU A 84 0.32 4.67 -7.41
N ALA A 85 0.17 3.73 -8.35
CA ALA A 85 -0.14 2.34 -8.03
C ALA A 85 0.96 1.67 -7.18
N ASP A 86 2.23 1.91 -7.51
CA ASP A 86 3.36 1.43 -6.72
C ASP A 86 3.35 2.03 -5.32
N ARG A 87 3.08 3.34 -5.20
CA ARG A 87 2.96 4.03 -3.90
C ARG A 87 1.81 3.46 -3.07
N MET A 88 0.64 3.24 -3.66
CA MET A 88 -0.51 2.65 -2.95
C MET A 88 -0.25 1.20 -2.54
N THR A 89 0.45 0.43 -3.38
CA THR A 89 0.88 -0.93 -3.04
C THR A 89 1.75 -0.93 -1.80
N ARG A 90 2.74 -0.03 -1.73
CA ARG A 90 3.59 0.12 -0.55
C ARG A 90 2.81 0.62 0.66
N TYR A 91 1.98 1.63 0.48
CA TYR A 91 1.17 2.19 1.56
C TYR A 91 0.28 1.13 2.21
N CYS A 92 -0.41 0.30 1.43
CA CYS A 92 -1.17 -0.84 1.95
C CYS A 92 -0.27 -1.86 2.69
N ARG A 93 0.86 -2.23 2.10
CA ARG A 93 1.80 -3.19 2.72
C ARG A 93 2.36 -2.68 4.04
N ASN A 94 2.77 -1.41 4.12
CA ASN A 94 3.32 -0.79 5.33
C ASN A 94 2.28 -0.72 6.45
N ASN A 95 1.00 -0.57 6.11
CA ASN A 95 -0.10 -0.63 7.07
C ASN A 95 -0.60 -2.06 7.38
N GLY A 96 0.00 -3.09 6.76
CA GLY A 96 -0.40 -4.49 6.94
C GLY A 96 -1.74 -4.85 6.29
N TRP A 97 -2.22 -4.06 5.34
CA TRP A 97 -3.47 -4.28 4.62
C TRP A 97 -3.24 -5.15 3.37
N GLY A 98 -4.09 -6.15 3.18
CA GLY A 98 -4.08 -7.01 2.00
C GLY A 98 -4.94 -6.45 0.86
N PHE A 99 -4.82 -7.05 -0.32
CA PHE A 99 -5.68 -6.76 -1.47
C PHE A 99 -5.66 -7.97 -2.42
N THR A 100 -6.70 -8.14 -3.25
CA THR A 100 -6.97 -9.42 -3.94
C THR A 100 -6.24 -9.58 -5.28
N GLY A 101 -5.64 -8.52 -5.83
CA GLY A 101 -4.94 -8.54 -7.11
C GLY A 101 -3.73 -7.60 -7.13
N THR A 102 -3.50 -6.91 -8.24
CA THR A 102 -2.58 -5.77 -8.27
C THR A 102 -3.35 -4.49 -8.00
N ILE A 103 -2.70 -3.48 -7.41
CA ILE A 103 -3.29 -2.14 -7.37
C ILE A 103 -3.13 -1.48 -8.74
N SER A 104 -4.22 -1.00 -9.34
CA SER A 104 -4.24 -0.23 -10.58
C SER A 104 -4.82 1.16 -10.35
N VAL A 105 -4.23 2.15 -11.01
CA VAL A 105 -4.69 3.55 -10.99
C VAL A 105 -4.95 4.01 -12.42
N HIS A 106 -6.16 4.49 -12.66
CA HIS A 106 -6.62 4.99 -13.95
C HIS A 106 -6.96 6.48 -13.83
N LEU A 107 -6.21 7.32 -14.55
CA LEU A 107 -6.48 8.76 -14.62
C LEU A 107 -7.31 9.06 -15.88
N GLN A 108 -8.45 9.70 -15.72
CA GLN A 108 -9.38 10.01 -16.83
C GLN A 108 -9.79 11.48 -16.83
N ALA A 109 -9.92 12.06 -18.02
CA ALA A 109 -10.46 13.41 -18.18
C ALA A 109 -11.99 13.39 -18.07
N VAL A 110 -12.56 14.28 -17.26
CA VAL A 110 -14.01 14.42 -17.08
C VAL A 110 -14.41 15.86 -17.40
N GLU A 111 -15.29 16.04 -18.38
CA GLU A 111 -15.68 17.37 -18.88
C GLU A 111 -16.41 18.23 -17.83
N SER A 112 -17.15 17.57 -16.92
CA SER A 112 -17.90 18.27 -15.88
C SER A 112 -17.02 18.87 -14.78
N LEU A 113 -15.72 18.54 -14.75
CA LEU A 113 -14.78 19.01 -13.73
C LEU A 113 -14.00 20.23 -14.19
N HIS A 114 -13.93 21.22 -13.31
CA HIS A 114 -13.08 22.40 -13.52
C HIS A 114 -11.64 22.13 -13.08
N THR A 115 -10.70 22.94 -13.53
CA THR A 115 -9.29 22.85 -13.09
C THR A 115 -9.19 22.87 -11.57
N GLY A 116 -8.37 21.96 -11.03
CA GLY A 116 -8.23 21.76 -9.58
C GLY A 116 -9.34 20.94 -8.95
N GLN A 117 -10.28 20.41 -9.74
CA GLN A 117 -11.30 19.48 -9.26
C GLN A 117 -10.95 18.05 -9.64
N LEU A 118 -11.17 17.14 -8.71
CA LEU A 118 -11.08 15.71 -8.97
C LEU A 118 -12.19 14.93 -8.29
N LYS A 119 -12.47 13.75 -8.84
CA LYS A 119 -13.34 12.72 -8.26
C LYS A 119 -12.58 11.41 -8.22
N THR A 120 -12.69 10.69 -7.11
CA THR A 120 -12.06 9.39 -6.94
C THR A 120 -13.16 8.35 -6.75
N ALA A 121 -12.93 7.17 -7.30
CA ALA A 121 -13.72 5.98 -7.02
C ALA A 121 -12.79 4.77 -6.95
N SER A 122 -13.10 3.85 -6.06
CA SER A 122 -12.39 2.60 -5.89
C SER A 122 -13.29 1.38 -6.04
N THR A 123 -12.73 0.28 -6.52
CA THR A 123 -13.40 -1.02 -6.57
C THR A 123 -12.45 -2.13 -6.15
N PHE A 124 -13.04 -3.28 -5.79
CA PHE A 124 -12.33 -4.51 -5.53
C PHE A 124 -12.42 -5.38 -6.78
N THR A 125 -11.28 -5.68 -7.38
CA THR A 125 -11.18 -6.62 -8.51
C THR A 125 -10.28 -7.79 -8.17
N GLU A 126 -10.62 -8.97 -8.69
CA GLU A 126 -9.78 -10.17 -8.65
C GLU A 126 -8.79 -10.21 -9.82
N ASP A 127 -8.83 -9.20 -10.72
CA ASP A 127 -7.90 -9.11 -11.83
C ASP A 127 -6.47 -8.92 -11.32
N THR A 128 -5.63 -9.90 -11.65
CA THR A 128 -4.21 -9.94 -11.24
C THR A 128 -3.29 -9.21 -12.22
N VAL A 129 -3.85 -8.71 -13.34
CA VAL A 129 -3.10 -8.04 -14.41
C VAL A 129 -3.88 -6.81 -14.86
N SER A 130 -3.91 -5.79 -14.01
CA SER A 130 -4.44 -4.47 -14.36
C SER A 130 -3.28 -3.50 -14.58
N THR A 131 -3.31 -2.75 -15.68
CA THR A 131 -2.25 -1.77 -15.99
C THR A 131 -2.71 -0.38 -15.57
N SER A 132 -1.84 0.36 -14.89
CA SER A 132 -2.13 1.74 -14.53
C SER A 132 -1.84 2.65 -15.71
N GLU A 133 -2.80 3.50 -16.08
CA GLU A 133 -2.69 4.30 -17.31
C GLU A 133 -3.48 5.61 -17.25
N PHE A 134 -3.11 6.52 -18.14
CA PHE A 134 -3.96 7.63 -18.52
C PHE A 134 -4.99 7.09 -19.52
N VAL A 135 -6.24 6.97 -19.09
CA VAL A 135 -7.33 6.50 -19.94
C VAL A 135 -7.70 7.63 -20.89
N PRO A 136 -7.63 7.43 -22.22
CA PRO A 136 -8.07 8.42 -23.18
C PRO A 136 -9.57 8.68 -23.02
N PHE A 137 -9.99 9.91 -23.29
CA PHE A 137 -11.40 10.23 -23.39
C PHE A 137 -12.00 9.50 -24.61
N ASP A 138 -12.79 8.47 -24.37
CA ASP A 138 -13.54 7.78 -25.42
C ASP A 138 -14.93 8.41 -25.50
N ASP A 139 -15.17 9.18 -26.57
CA ASP A 139 -16.43 9.88 -26.85
C ASP A 139 -17.56 8.91 -27.28
N SER A 140 -17.42 7.61 -26.97
CA SER A 140 -18.26 6.50 -27.46
C SER A 140 -18.92 5.65 -26.37
N ALA A 141 -19.05 6.15 -25.15
CA ALA A 141 -19.80 5.46 -24.08
C ALA A 141 -21.07 6.21 -23.69
N ASP A 142 -21.88 6.61 -24.68
CA ASP A 142 -23.27 7.04 -24.46
C ASP A 142 -24.13 6.61 -25.67
N ASP A 143 -24.15 5.31 -25.98
CA ASP A 143 -25.19 4.72 -26.85
C ASP A 143 -25.19 3.18 -26.77
N ALA A 144 -25.81 2.65 -25.72
CA ALA A 144 -26.38 1.31 -25.72
C ALA A 144 -27.72 1.31 -24.98
N ASN A 145 -28.74 1.82 -25.67
CA ASN A 145 -30.16 1.44 -25.65
C ASN A 145 -30.40 0.06 -24.95
N THR A 146 -31.41 -0.15 -24.08
CA THR A 146 -32.82 -0.24 -24.49
C THR A 146 -33.75 -0.35 -23.28
N ASP A 147 -34.67 0.60 -23.18
CA ASP A 147 -36.10 0.50 -22.86
C ASP A 147 -36.64 -0.86 -22.35
N ALA A 148 -37.12 -0.90 -21.10
CA ALA A 148 -38.28 -1.68 -20.65
C ALA A 148 -38.61 -1.45 -19.16
N ALA A 149 -39.56 -0.55 -18.87
CA ALA A 149 -40.55 -0.77 -17.81
C ALA A 149 -41.73 -1.54 -18.45
N PRO A 150 -42.53 -2.39 -17.76
CA PRO A 150 -43.25 -1.97 -16.55
C PRO A 150 -43.63 -3.04 -15.49
N SER A 151 -44.16 -2.52 -14.37
CA SER A 151 -45.21 -3.07 -13.45
C SER A 151 -44.86 -4.25 -12.51
N GLN A 152 -44.78 -4.02 -11.20
CA GLN A 152 -45.86 -4.04 -10.18
C GLN A 152 -46.28 -5.45 -9.72
N SER A 153 -46.04 -5.76 -8.44
CA SER A 153 -47.07 -6.29 -7.53
C SER A 153 -46.55 -6.38 -6.11
N ASP A 154 -47.38 -5.86 -5.21
CA ASP A 154 -47.29 -5.82 -3.76
C ASP A 154 -47.12 -7.20 -3.11
N ASP A 155 -46.43 -7.27 -1.96
CA ASP A 155 -47.01 -7.84 -0.74
C ASP A 155 -46.09 -7.59 0.47
N GLU A 156 -46.57 -6.77 1.40
CA GLU A 156 -46.17 -6.76 2.81
C GLU A 156 -47.24 -7.59 3.54
N PRO A 157 -46.88 -8.44 4.51
CA PRO A 157 -47.26 -8.01 5.85
C PRO A 157 -46.26 -8.37 6.97
N GLN A 158 -46.52 -7.63 8.02
CA GLN A 158 -45.82 -7.36 9.27
C GLN A 158 -46.10 -8.40 10.37
N ALA A 159 -45.15 -8.49 11.32
CA ALA A 159 -45.29 -8.64 12.77
C ALA A 159 -45.83 -9.94 13.42
N ALA A 160 -45.06 -10.45 14.39
CA ALA A 160 -45.42 -10.73 15.80
C ALA A 160 -44.33 -11.65 16.42
N GLU A 161 -43.44 -11.18 17.30
CA GLU A 161 -43.60 -10.93 18.75
C GLU A 161 -43.38 -12.17 19.66
N THR A 162 -42.50 -11.96 20.65
CA THR A 162 -42.35 -12.67 21.95
C THR A 162 -41.72 -14.07 21.90
N SER A 163 -40.96 -14.58 22.86
CA SER A 163 -40.27 -14.12 24.07
C SER A 163 -39.64 -15.40 24.67
N ALA A 164 -38.45 -15.33 25.28
CA ALA A 164 -38.13 -16.00 26.55
C ALA A 164 -36.62 -16.03 26.80
N ALA A 165 -36.25 -15.45 27.94
CA ALA A 165 -34.94 -15.54 28.56
C ALA A 165 -34.64 -16.96 29.06
N TYR A 166 -33.37 -17.37 29.00
CA TYR A 166 -32.71 -18.03 30.14
C TYR A 166 -31.19 -18.05 29.95
N HIS A 167 -30.47 -17.37 30.84
CA HIS A 167 -29.08 -17.65 31.18
C HIS A 167 -29.11 -18.68 32.31
N PRO A 168 -28.18 -19.66 32.34
CA PRO A 168 -27.05 -19.48 33.25
C PRO A 168 -25.72 -20.09 32.76
N GLN A 169 -24.61 -19.45 33.12
CA GLN A 169 -23.30 -20.08 33.31
C GLN A 169 -23.32 -20.92 34.61
N PRO A 170 -22.49 -21.97 34.77
CA PRO A 170 -21.13 -21.73 35.27
C PRO A 170 -20.03 -22.72 34.81
N GLU A 171 -18.79 -22.26 35.08
CA GLU A 171 -17.61 -23.03 35.55
C GLU A 171 -16.82 -23.96 34.62
N ALA A 172 -15.67 -23.42 34.20
CA ALA A 172 -14.31 -23.96 34.39
C ALA A 172 -14.10 -25.47 34.44
N GLU A 173 -13.37 -26.00 33.46
CA GLU A 173 -12.44 -27.12 33.68
C GLU A 173 -11.10 -26.91 32.96
N GLN A 174 -10.04 -26.92 33.77
CA GLN A 174 -8.63 -26.97 33.42
C GLN A 174 -8.22 -28.43 33.22
N PHE A 175 -7.46 -28.75 32.18
CA PHE A 175 -6.65 -29.98 32.05
C PHE A 175 -5.49 -29.72 31.06
N PRO A 176 -4.39 -30.50 31.06
CA PRO A 176 -3.30 -30.40 32.02
C PRO A 176 -1.92 -30.26 31.33
N THR A 177 -0.92 -29.97 32.16
CA THR A 177 0.51 -30.05 31.88
C THR A 177 0.99 -31.47 31.56
N ALA A 178 1.86 -31.64 30.55
CA ALA A 178 2.85 -32.71 30.53
C ALA A 178 4.12 -32.29 29.74
N SER A 179 5.25 -32.70 30.29
CA SER A 179 6.61 -32.25 30.01
C SER A 179 7.30 -32.94 28.82
N ARG A 180 8.28 -32.20 28.28
CA ARG A 180 9.48 -32.48 27.42
C ARG A 180 10.07 -33.91 27.44
N PRO A 181 10.89 -34.30 26.43
CA PRO A 181 12.29 -33.85 26.38
C PRO A 181 12.85 -33.47 24.99
N ALA A 182 13.95 -32.75 25.03
CA ALA A 182 14.80 -32.34 23.90
C ALA A 182 15.85 -33.43 23.58
N PRO A 183 16.45 -33.44 22.38
CA PRO A 183 17.77 -33.98 22.16
C PRO A 183 18.81 -32.86 21.95
N THR A 184 19.90 -33.04 22.68
CA THR A 184 21.18 -32.31 22.71
C THR A 184 21.97 -32.39 21.40
N ALA A 185 22.73 -31.33 21.14
CA ALA A 185 23.79 -31.23 20.14
C ALA A 185 25.07 -31.97 20.58
N ASP A 186 25.87 -32.43 19.62
CA ASP A 186 27.32 -32.14 19.52
C ASP A 186 27.92 -32.67 18.18
N PRO A 187 29.12 -32.19 17.76
CA PRO A 187 29.45 -31.85 16.37
C PRO A 187 30.54 -32.74 15.70
N GLU A 188 30.94 -32.32 14.48
CA GLU A 188 32.18 -32.62 13.71
C GLU A 188 32.11 -33.46 12.42
N ALA A 189 32.89 -32.97 11.44
CA ALA A 189 33.30 -33.46 10.12
C ALA A 189 32.38 -33.06 8.93
N ALA A 190 32.67 -32.02 8.13
CA ALA A 190 33.83 -31.80 7.23
C ALA A 190 33.99 -32.98 6.25
N THR A 191 33.99 -32.88 4.91
CA THR A 191 34.07 -31.78 3.94
C THR A 191 33.76 -32.37 2.54
N GLU A 192 33.41 -31.49 1.60
CA GLU A 192 33.65 -31.53 0.14
C GLU A 192 32.71 -32.28 -0.85
N LEU A 193 32.46 -31.50 -1.92
CA LEU A 193 32.11 -31.82 -3.31
C LEU A 193 30.62 -31.87 -3.64
N SER A 194 30.15 -31.34 -4.77
CA SER A 194 30.66 -30.40 -5.76
C SER A 194 29.52 -30.26 -6.77
N ASN A 195 29.35 -29.04 -7.29
CA ASN A 195 28.81 -28.69 -8.60
C ASN A 195 27.29 -28.76 -8.88
N SER A 196 26.78 -27.54 -9.09
CA SER A 196 26.23 -27.05 -10.36
C SER A 196 24.79 -27.42 -10.71
N ALA A 197 23.90 -26.53 -10.34
CA ALA A 197 22.94 -25.96 -11.27
C ALA A 197 22.94 -24.45 -11.05
N VAL A 198 23.79 -23.75 -11.80
CA VAL A 198 23.65 -22.32 -12.04
C VAL A 198 22.48 -22.18 -12.99
N ASP A 199 21.30 -21.93 -12.44
CA ASP A 199 20.22 -21.28 -13.19
C ASP A 199 20.64 -19.82 -13.33
N GLU A 200 21.02 -19.43 -14.54
CA GLU A 200 21.19 -18.04 -14.91
C GLU A 200 19.81 -17.40 -15.02
N ASP A 201 19.20 -17.07 -13.87
CA ASP A 201 18.19 -16.03 -13.85
C ASP A 201 18.93 -14.69 -13.78
N GLN A 202 19.02 -14.01 -14.93
CA GLN A 202 19.51 -12.63 -14.98
C GLN A 202 18.44 -11.70 -14.40
N SER A 203 18.16 -11.87 -13.12
CA SER A 203 17.53 -10.84 -12.30
C SER A 203 18.52 -9.67 -12.25
N GLN A 204 18.17 -8.53 -12.86
CA GLN A 204 18.91 -7.29 -12.65
C GLN A 204 18.89 -7.00 -11.15
N GLU A 205 20.02 -7.24 -10.47
CA GLU A 205 20.14 -6.95 -9.04
C GLU A 205 20.02 -5.44 -8.87
N LYS A 206 18.92 -5.01 -8.25
CA LYS A 206 18.71 -3.60 -7.91
C LYS A 206 19.82 -3.17 -6.96
N THR A 207 20.35 -1.97 -7.16
CA THR A 207 21.32 -1.40 -6.23
C THR A 207 20.66 -0.25 -5.48
N ILE A 208 20.82 -0.23 -4.16
CA ILE A 208 20.27 0.83 -3.31
C ILE A 208 21.40 1.71 -2.79
N THR A 209 21.26 3.02 -2.99
CA THR A 209 22.17 4.04 -2.48
C THR A 209 21.42 5.04 -1.62
N LEU A 210 21.99 5.39 -0.48
CA LEU A 210 21.51 6.47 0.38
C LEU A 210 22.38 7.70 0.16
N LEU A 211 21.77 8.82 -0.22
CA LEU A 211 22.44 10.10 -0.41
C LEU A 211 22.14 11.03 0.77
N LEU A 212 23.17 11.46 1.49
CA LEU A 212 23.02 12.42 2.59
C LEU A 212 22.86 13.85 2.07
N GLN A 213 21.74 14.48 2.42
CA GLN A 213 21.34 15.83 2.01
C GLN A 213 21.87 16.92 2.96
N ASP A 214 23.16 16.88 3.30
CA ASP A 214 23.84 17.88 4.13
C ASP A 214 24.84 18.76 3.33
N GLY A 215 24.81 18.64 2.00
CA GLY A 215 25.76 19.29 1.09
C GLY A 215 27.13 18.62 0.98
N SER A 216 27.39 17.53 1.72
CA SER A 216 28.65 16.78 1.66
C SER A 216 28.69 15.75 0.51
N SER A 217 27.55 15.50 -0.15
CA SER A 217 27.38 14.47 -1.19
C SER A 217 27.84 13.07 -0.75
N ARG A 218 27.81 12.79 0.55
CA ARG A 218 28.14 11.46 1.09
C ARG A 218 27.07 10.47 0.65
N VAL A 219 27.53 9.41 -0.01
CA VAL A 219 26.69 8.29 -0.42
C VAL A 219 27.06 7.03 0.36
N PHE A 220 26.07 6.19 0.60
CA PHE A 220 26.25 4.86 1.17
C PHE A 220 25.51 3.84 0.32
N GLU A 221 26.24 2.87 -0.21
CA GLU A 221 25.65 1.74 -0.94
C GLU A 221 25.20 0.68 0.07
N VAL A 222 23.90 0.38 0.05
CA VAL A 222 23.28 -0.62 0.92
C VAL A 222 23.68 -2.00 0.45
N ARG A 223 24.25 -2.79 1.37
CA ARG A 223 24.72 -4.14 1.08
C ARG A 223 23.60 -5.14 1.34
N HIS A 224 23.70 -6.31 0.73
CA HIS A 224 22.82 -7.43 1.06
C HIS A 224 22.89 -7.77 2.56
N GLY A 225 21.74 -8.04 3.17
CA GLY A 225 21.58 -8.26 4.60
C GLY A 225 21.38 -6.97 5.39
N SER A 226 21.88 -6.96 6.63
CA SER A 226 21.69 -5.89 7.62
C SER A 226 22.66 -4.73 7.42
N ASN A 227 22.13 -3.50 7.45
CA ASN A 227 22.90 -2.26 7.36
C ASN A 227 22.43 -1.29 8.44
N ILE A 228 23.30 -0.99 9.41
CA ILE A 228 22.96 -0.15 10.55
C ILE A 228 23.29 1.32 10.25
N ILE A 229 22.29 2.19 10.38
CA ILE A 229 22.43 3.64 10.30
C ILE A 229 22.42 4.22 11.70
N GLY A 230 23.35 5.12 11.99
CA GLY A 230 23.42 5.77 13.30
C GLY A 230 24.65 6.62 13.49
N ARG A 231 24.77 7.24 14.67
CA ARG A 231 25.96 8.04 15.05
C ARG A 231 27.08 7.19 15.66
N GLY A 232 26.76 5.96 16.05
CA GLY A 232 27.68 5.03 16.70
C GLY A 232 28.86 4.67 15.81
N THR A 233 29.93 4.18 16.42
CA THR A 233 31.10 3.65 15.67
C THR A 233 30.84 2.25 15.11
N ALA A 234 29.78 1.59 15.57
CA ALA A 234 29.35 0.28 15.09
C ALA A 234 28.30 0.36 13.96
N SER A 235 27.97 1.57 13.49
CA SER A 235 27.03 1.77 12.37
C SER A 235 27.78 1.63 11.05
N ASP A 236 27.17 0.96 10.08
CA ASP A 236 27.68 0.85 8.71
C ASP A 236 27.65 2.20 8.01
N PHE A 237 26.53 2.94 8.16
CA PHE A 237 26.46 4.33 7.73
C PHE A 237 26.43 5.29 8.90
N ARG A 238 27.61 5.87 9.17
CA ARG A 238 27.78 6.79 10.31
C ARG A 238 27.32 8.21 10.00
N LEU A 239 26.33 8.69 10.72
CA LEU A 239 25.83 10.07 10.65
C LEU A 239 26.39 10.92 11.81
N PRO A 240 27.13 12.02 11.55
CA PRO A 240 27.70 12.87 12.59
C PRO A 240 26.66 13.84 13.19
N ASP A 241 25.49 13.32 13.58
CA ASP A 241 24.35 14.13 14.04
C ASP A 241 23.94 13.74 15.47
N THR A 242 23.93 14.73 16.36
CA THR A 242 23.58 14.54 17.77
C THR A 242 22.13 14.10 17.97
N GLY A 243 21.23 14.42 17.05
CA GLY A 243 19.84 13.97 17.03
C GLY A 243 19.67 12.51 16.59
N VAL A 244 20.75 11.86 16.14
CA VAL A 244 20.74 10.47 15.72
C VAL A 244 21.26 9.56 16.85
N SER A 245 20.49 8.52 17.17
CA SER A 245 20.88 7.43 18.07
C SER A 245 22.14 6.71 17.61
N ARG A 246 22.81 6.00 18.54
CA ARG A 246 24.04 5.26 18.22
C ARG A 246 23.78 4.14 17.21
N GLN A 247 22.70 3.39 17.38
CA GLN A 247 22.08 2.54 16.39
C GLN A 247 20.66 3.10 16.28
N HIS A 248 20.31 3.67 15.13
CA HIS A 248 19.08 4.43 14.97
C HIS A 248 18.06 3.65 14.16
N ALA A 249 18.48 3.18 12.99
CA ALA A 249 17.65 2.39 12.11
C ALA A 249 18.50 1.32 11.43
N GLU A 250 17.85 0.29 10.96
CA GLU A 250 18.43 -0.80 10.19
C GLU A 250 17.74 -0.88 8.85
N ILE A 251 18.53 -1.01 7.78
CA ILE A 251 18.01 -1.39 6.46
C ILE A 251 18.41 -2.83 6.19
N THR A 252 17.41 -3.69 6.03
CA THR A 252 17.60 -5.05 5.53
C THR A 252 17.34 -5.06 4.03
N TRP A 253 18.33 -5.50 3.25
CA TRP A 253 18.24 -5.60 1.80
C TRP A 253 18.42 -7.04 1.34
N ASP A 254 17.48 -7.59 0.58
CA ASP A 254 17.52 -8.98 0.11
C ASP A 254 17.87 -9.14 -1.39
N GLY A 255 18.14 -8.03 -2.09
CA GLY A 255 18.36 -8.00 -3.54
C GLY A 255 17.12 -7.60 -4.35
N GLN A 256 15.93 -7.59 -3.73
CA GLN A 256 14.67 -7.19 -4.35
C GLN A 256 13.93 -6.10 -3.56
N ASP A 257 13.77 -6.30 -2.25
CA ASP A 257 13.04 -5.44 -1.33
C ASP A 257 13.95 -4.93 -0.20
N ALA A 258 13.88 -3.62 0.07
CA ALA A 258 14.58 -2.99 1.19
C ALA A 258 13.60 -2.57 2.27
N VAL A 259 13.80 -3.10 3.47
CA VAL A 259 12.97 -2.77 4.63
C VAL A 259 13.80 -1.95 5.61
N LEU A 260 13.35 -0.74 5.87
CA LEU A 260 13.84 0.13 6.93
C LEU A 260 13.09 -0.18 8.22
N VAL A 261 13.81 -0.33 9.33
CA VAL A 261 13.24 -0.57 10.67
C VAL A 261 13.87 0.41 11.66
N ASP A 262 13.05 1.13 12.43
CA ASP A 262 13.54 1.95 13.53
C ASP A 262 13.99 1.05 14.71
N LEU A 263 15.19 1.30 15.23
CA LEU A 263 15.77 0.52 16.32
C LEU A 263 15.49 1.15 17.69
N HIS A 264 14.24 1.56 17.92
CA HIS A 264 13.80 2.29 19.12
C HIS A 264 14.64 3.53 19.35
N SER A 265 14.81 4.32 18.30
CA SER A 265 15.59 5.54 18.34
C SER A 265 14.98 6.59 19.27
N THR A 266 15.78 7.55 19.72
CA THR A 266 15.28 8.56 20.69
C THR A 266 14.30 9.56 20.06
N ASN A 267 14.49 9.87 18.77
CA ASN A 267 13.71 10.88 18.07
C ASN A 267 12.77 10.29 17.01
N GLY A 268 12.76 8.95 16.86
CA GLY A 268 12.04 8.27 15.80
C GLY A 268 12.71 8.39 14.44
N THR A 269 12.26 7.55 13.52
CA THR A 269 12.57 7.62 12.10
C THR A 269 11.32 8.09 11.35
N ILE A 270 11.50 8.99 10.40
CA ILE A 270 10.42 9.54 9.56
C ILE A 270 10.75 9.24 8.10
N VAL A 271 9.78 8.77 7.32
CA VAL A 271 9.92 8.61 5.86
C VAL A 271 8.83 9.42 5.18
N ASN A 272 9.22 10.30 4.25
CA ASN A 272 8.30 11.18 3.51
C ASN A 272 7.34 11.99 4.41
N GLY A 273 7.78 12.34 5.63
CA GLY A 273 6.99 13.08 6.61
C GLY A 273 6.14 12.22 7.56
N GLU A 274 6.05 10.91 7.34
CA GLU A 274 5.34 9.96 8.20
C GLU A 274 6.29 9.27 9.19
N PRO A 275 5.99 9.24 10.51
CA PRO A 275 6.78 8.48 11.47
C PRO A 275 6.58 6.97 11.26
N ILE A 276 7.67 6.20 11.30
CA ILE A 276 7.65 4.76 10.99
C ILE A 276 8.29 3.92 12.10
N ASP A 277 7.79 2.69 12.23
CA ASP A 277 8.48 1.59 12.93
C ASP A 277 9.15 0.64 11.92
N ASN A 278 8.46 0.35 10.82
CA ASN A 278 8.96 -0.39 9.67
C ASN A 278 8.45 0.25 8.37
N TRP A 279 9.24 0.18 7.31
CA TRP A 279 8.90 0.78 6.02
C TRP A 279 9.57 0.05 4.85
N LEU A 280 8.78 -0.36 3.85
CA LEU A 280 9.30 -0.85 2.58
C LEU A 280 9.77 0.34 1.72
N LEU A 281 11.08 0.48 1.55
CA LEU A 281 11.72 1.58 0.85
C LEU A 281 11.50 1.53 -0.67
N ALA A 282 11.38 2.70 -1.27
CA ALA A 282 11.37 2.92 -2.71
C ALA A 282 12.38 3.97 -3.16
N ASP A 283 12.63 3.99 -4.47
CA ASP A 283 13.39 5.06 -5.12
C ASP A 283 12.74 6.42 -4.85
N GLY A 284 13.55 7.39 -4.46
CA GLY A 284 13.14 8.75 -4.12
C GLY A 284 12.62 8.94 -2.70
N ASP A 285 12.50 7.89 -1.88
CA ASP A 285 12.06 8.04 -0.49
C ASP A 285 13.04 8.94 0.30
N GLU A 286 12.48 9.85 1.10
CA GLU A 286 13.24 10.74 1.97
C GLU A 286 13.17 10.23 3.43
N ILE A 287 14.29 9.72 3.94
CA ILE A 287 14.42 9.24 5.31
C ILE A 287 15.00 10.36 6.19
N SER A 288 14.24 10.81 7.16
CA SER A 288 14.66 11.78 8.17
C SER A 288 15.01 11.10 9.50
N LEU A 289 16.23 11.34 9.97
CA LEU A 289 16.80 10.80 11.20
C LEU A 289 17.47 11.94 11.99
N GLY A 290 16.88 12.37 13.10
CA GLY A 290 17.37 13.56 13.81
C GLY A 290 17.25 14.83 12.94
N HIS A 291 18.39 15.43 12.57
CA HIS A 291 18.46 16.56 11.62
C HIS A 291 19.06 16.14 10.26
N SER A 292 19.33 14.86 10.08
CA SER A 292 19.91 14.30 8.87
C SER A 292 18.80 13.80 7.96
N VAL A 293 18.92 14.10 6.67
CA VAL A 293 18.00 13.67 5.63
C VAL A 293 18.75 12.81 4.62
N LEU A 294 18.24 11.61 4.34
CA LEU A 294 18.76 10.68 3.37
C LEU A 294 17.77 10.51 2.23
N GLU A 295 18.20 10.71 1.00
CA GLU A 295 17.43 10.36 -0.19
C GLU A 295 17.80 8.93 -0.61
N VAL A 296 16.80 8.09 -0.82
CA VAL A 296 16.97 6.71 -1.31
C VAL A 296 17.00 6.72 -2.82
N GLN A 297 17.99 6.05 -3.41
CA GLN A 297 18.08 5.83 -4.85
C GLN A 297 18.19 4.34 -5.15
N ILE A 298 17.25 3.79 -5.91
CA ILE A 298 17.22 2.40 -6.33
C ILE A 298 17.42 2.36 -7.85
N ARG A 299 18.46 1.67 -8.32
CA ARG A 299 18.85 1.59 -9.74
C ARG A 299 18.94 0.16 -10.24
#